data_AF-A0A7J7TIJ8-F1
#
_entry.id   AF-A0A7J7TIJ8-F1
#
_cell.length_a   1.000
_cell.length_b   1.000
_cell.length_c   1.000
_cell.angle_alpha   90.00
_cell.angle_beta   90.00
_cell.angle_gamma   90.00
#
_symmetry.space_group_name_H-M   'P 1'
#
loop_
_entity.id
_entity.type
_entity.pdbx_description
1 polymer ?
#
loop_
_entity_poly.entity_id
_entity_poly.type
_entity_poly.pdbx_seq_one_letter_code
_entity_poly.pdbx_strand_id
1 'polypeptide(L)'
;MRAWVLLSAVLWYLTGVKIYVKLHHNSPVLVCMDLKRAKKETVDPTYLWIGPNDRVLTGNYRINIIKTGKLMVKDFVEPLSGLYTCTLSYKTIKAQTQEEKIVKQSYDFMMFAYREPDYSYQMSVRFTTKSCIGRYNEQLFRVLKKILDNLISDLSCHVIEPSFKCHFVKLPKHGLMHELFIAFKVNPFAPGWKGACNDSVDCEDITNNNILQARDRIEEFFRSQAYIFNHDFNKTLPAMHFVDHSFRVVRMDSCRPGFGKNEGLHSDCATCCVVCSPGTFSPDVDVTCQICISIHIYGAKSCP
;
A
#
# COMPACT_ATOMS: atom_id res chain seq x y z
N MET A 1 32.45 19.42 -16.34
CA MET A 1 33.03 18.41 -15.44
C MET A 1 32.51 18.46 -13.99
N ARG A 2 32.09 19.62 -13.42
CA ARG A 2 31.52 19.67 -12.06
C ARG A 2 30.12 19.07 -11.89
N ALA A 3 29.27 19.10 -12.92
CA ALA A 3 27.91 18.54 -12.84
C ALA A 3 27.89 16.99 -12.77
N TRP A 4 28.85 16.33 -13.45
CA TRP A 4 28.95 14.87 -13.45
C TRP A 4 29.46 14.32 -12.11
N VAL A 5 30.33 15.05 -11.42
CA VAL A 5 30.82 14.68 -10.07
C VAL A 5 29.72 14.82 -9.02
N LEU A 6 28.85 15.82 -9.16
CA LEU A 6 27.67 15.97 -8.29
C LEU A 6 26.64 14.87 -8.53
N LEU A 7 26.36 14.52 -9.80
CA LEU A 7 25.49 13.39 -10.12
C LEU A 7 26.08 12.05 -9.64
N SER A 8 27.38 11.81 -9.79
CA SER A 8 28.00 10.58 -9.28
C SER A 8 28.04 10.53 -7.75
N ALA A 9 28.25 11.67 -7.07
CA ALA A 9 28.17 11.75 -5.62
C ALA A 9 26.74 11.52 -5.12
N VAL A 10 25.74 12.12 -5.75
CA VAL A 10 24.30 11.90 -5.43
C VAL A 10 23.88 10.46 -5.71
N LEU A 11 24.38 9.83 -6.78
CA LEU A 11 24.15 8.41 -7.05
C LEU A 11 24.85 7.47 -6.05
N TRP A 12 26.00 7.87 -5.49
CA TRP A 12 26.69 7.10 -4.43
C TRP A 12 26.04 7.27 -3.05
N TYR A 13 25.40 8.41 -2.77
CA TYR A 13 24.60 8.60 -1.56
C TYR A 13 23.34 7.71 -1.51
N LEU A 14 22.93 7.11 -2.64
CA LEU A 14 21.75 6.26 -2.74
C LEU A 14 22.03 4.77 -2.51
N THR A 15 23.24 4.38 -2.11
CA THR A 15 23.60 2.97 -1.83
C THR A 15 23.41 2.54 -0.37
N GLY A 16 22.66 3.31 0.43
CA GLY A 16 22.27 2.92 1.78
C GLY A 16 21.29 1.74 1.77
N VAL A 17 21.32 0.91 2.83
CA VAL A 17 20.34 -0.17 2.99
C VAL A 17 18.95 0.45 3.17
N LYS A 18 18.01 0.15 2.26
CA LYS A 18 16.63 0.61 2.37
C LYS A 18 15.88 -0.22 3.39
N ILE A 19 15.17 0.45 4.30
CA ILE A 19 14.43 -0.15 5.38
C ILE A 19 13.03 0.44 5.38
N TYR A 20 12.02 -0.41 5.32
CA TYR A 20 10.63 -0.01 5.33
C TYR A 20 10.04 -0.30 6.70
N VAL A 21 9.43 0.71 7.31
CA VAL A 21 8.81 0.59 8.63
C VAL A 21 7.33 0.95 8.52
N LYS A 22 6.45 0.03 8.92
CA LYS A 22 4.99 0.29 8.92
C LYS A 22 4.72 1.43 9.90
N LEU A 23 3.83 2.34 9.55
CA LEU A 23 3.42 3.42 10.46
C LEU A 23 3.02 2.88 11.84
N HIS A 24 3.36 3.62 12.89
CA HIS A 24 3.09 3.28 14.29
C HIS A 24 3.69 1.95 14.78
N HIS A 25 4.59 1.34 14.00
CA HIS A 25 5.36 0.18 14.41
C HIS A 25 6.79 0.57 14.81
N ASN A 26 7.48 -0.35 15.47
CA ASN A 26 8.90 -0.21 15.75
C ASN A 26 9.72 -0.60 14.52
N SER A 27 10.82 0.10 14.27
CA SER A 27 11.79 -0.31 13.27
C SER A 27 12.43 -1.65 13.63
N PRO A 28 12.97 -2.38 12.64
CA PRO A 28 13.94 -3.42 12.95
C PRO A 28 15.12 -2.81 13.73
N VAL A 29 15.81 -3.65 14.50
CA VAL A 29 16.99 -3.23 15.25
C VAL A 29 18.15 -3.04 14.28
N LEU A 30 18.61 -1.80 14.15
CA LEU A 30 19.76 -1.45 13.31
C LEU A 30 21.05 -1.72 14.06
N VAL A 31 21.99 -2.37 13.38
CA VAL A 31 23.28 -2.73 13.96
C VAL A 31 24.39 -1.94 13.27
N CYS A 32 25.16 -1.21 14.06
CA CYS A 32 26.25 -0.35 13.60
C CYS A 32 27.54 -1.13 13.27
N MET A 33 27.44 -2.17 12.43
CA MET A 33 28.59 -2.95 11.97
C MET A 33 28.23 -3.76 10.73
N ASP A 34 29.23 -4.03 9.87
CA ASP A 34 29.09 -5.03 8.81
C ASP A 34 29.34 -6.47 9.30
N LEU A 35 29.03 -7.45 8.44
CA LEU A 35 29.24 -8.87 8.71
C LEU A 35 30.70 -9.24 8.97
N LYS A 36 31.67 -8.53 8.41
CA LYS A 36 33.11 -8.81 8.62
C LYS A 36 33.55 -8.35 10.00
N ARG A 37 33.07 -7.18 10.43
CA ARG A 37 33.37 -6.57 11.73
C ARG A 37 32.69 -7.32 12.87
N ALA A 38 31.47 -7.80 12.65
CA ALA A 38 30.71 -8.61 13.61
C ALA A 38 31.42 -9.91 14.01
N LYS A 39 32.30 -10.46 13.15
CA LYS A 39 33.03 -11.71 13.39
C LYS A 39 34.37 -11.53 14.11
N LYS A 40 34.70 -10.31 14.54
CA LYS A 40 36.00 -9.98 15.12
C LYS A 40 35.82 -9.21 16.43
N GLU A 41 36.65 -9.50 17.42
CA GLU A 41 36.68 -8.75 18.68
C GLU A 41 36.91 -7.25 18.44
N THR A 42 36.16 -6.42 19.14
CA THR A 42 36.19 -4.97 19.01
C THR A 42 36.53 -4.36 20.37
N VAL A 43 37.69 -3.71 20.45
CA VAL A 43 38.21 -3.13 21.69
C VAL A 43 37.68 -1.71 21.86
N ASP A 44 37.17 -1.40 23.06
CA ASP A 44 36.64 -0.10 23.46
C ASP A 44 35.69 0.55 22.42
N PRO A 45 34.62 -0.13 21.98
CA PRO A 45 33.74 0.40 20.96
C PRO A 45 32.92 1.60 21.48
N THR A 46 32.84 2.63 20.65
CA THR A 46 31.94 3.78 20.84
C THR A 46 31.08 3.97 19.59
N TYR A 47 29.85 4.43 19.79
CA TYR A 47 28.84 4.50 18.74
C TYR A 47 28.22 5.89 18.72
N LEU A 48 28.12 6.48 17.53
CA LEU A 48 27.45 7.76 17.29
C LEU A 48 26.39 7.56 16.21
N TRP A 49 25.14 7.87 16.53
CA TRP A 49 24.04 7.85 15.57
C TRP A 49 23.62 9.26 15.19
N ILE A 50 23.43 9.48 13.89
CA ILE A 50 22.91 10.71 13.29
C ILE A 50 21.63 10.34 12.53
N GLY A 51 20.55 11.08 12.76
CA GLY A 51 19.25 10.87 12.13
C GLY A 51 19.00 11.78 10.91
N PRO A 52 17.79 11.72 10.33
CA PRO A 52 17.45 12.27 9.00
C PRO A 52 17.48 13.79 8.85
N ASN A 53 17.80 14.53 9.92
CA ASN A 53 17.94 15.99 9.93
C ASN A 53 19.35 16.42 10.39
N ASP A 54 20.35 15.56 10.18
CA ASP A 54 21.73 15.75 10.66
C ASP A 54 21.86 15.96 12.17
N ARG A 55 20.88 15.45 12.94
CA ARG A 55 20.85 15.57 14.40
C ARG A 55 21.42 14.32 15.04
N VAL A 56 22.31 14.52 16.00
CA VAL A 56 22.79 13.45 16.88
C VAL A 56 21.62 12.86 17.64
N LEU A 57 21.46 11.55 17.53
CA LEU A 57 20.39 10.83 18.21
C LEU A 57 20.82 10.49 19.64
N THR A 58 19.98 10.91 20.59
CA THR A 58 20.06 10.50 21.99
C THR A 58 18.81 9.72 22.36
N GLY A 59 18.92 8.84 23.37
CA GLY A 59 17.80 8.03 23.83
C GLY A 59 16.62 8.91 24.29
N ASN A 60 15.42 8.60 23.81
CA ASN A 60 14.18 9.26 24.20
C ASN A 60 12.98 8.29 24.06
N TYR A 61 11.75 8.79 24.20
CA TYR A 61 10.54 7.95 24.14
C TYR A 61 10.37 7.20 22.80
N ARG A 62 10.86 7.77 21.68
CA ARG A 62 10.85 7.17 20.33
C ARG A 62 12.18 6.57 19.90
N ILE A 63 13.30 6.97 20.50
CA ILE A 63 14.64 6.50 20.10
C ILE A 63 15.22 5.62 21.21
N ASN A 64 15.40 4.34 20.92
CA ASN A 64 16.07 3.41 21.82
C ASN A 64 17.46 3.06 21.28
N ILE A 65 18.50 3.46 22.01
CA ILE A 65 19.90 3.12 21.72
C ILE A 65 20.44 2.35 22.91
N ILE A 66 20.85 1.11 22.70
CA ILE A 66 21.43 0.27 23.76
C ILE A 66 22.96 0.37 23.78
N LYS A 67 23.59 -0.06 24.89
CA LYS A 67 25.04 0.01 25.09
C LYS A 67 25.88 -0.65 24.00
N THR A 68 25.32 -1.64 23.29
CA THR A 68 25.99 -2.32 22.17
C THR A 68 25.89 -1.55 20.85
N GLY A 69 25.43 -0.29 20.86
CA GLY A 69 25.34 0.55 19.67
C GLY A 69 24.17 0.25 18.73
N LYS A 70 23.24 -0.61 19.14
CA LYS A 70 22.05 -0.93 18.32
C LYS A 70 20.97 0.14 18.50
N LEU A 71 20.33 0.51 17.39
CA LEU A 71 19.27 1.52 17.33
C LEU A 71 17.93 0.86 17.00
N MET A 72 16.86 1.27 17.68
CA MET A 72 15.48 1.00 17.32
C MET A 72 14.67 2.29 17.43
N VAL A 73 13.96 2.63 16.37
CA VAL A 73 13.01 3.75 16.34
C VAL A 73 11.63 3.19 16.63
N LYS A 74 10.96 3.72 17.65
CA LYS A 74 9.62 3.32 18.09
C LYS A 74 8.56 4.24 17.50
N ASP A 75 7.34 3.72 17.34
CA ASP A 75 6.18 4.49 16.85
C ASP A 75 6.54 5.31 15.61
N PHE A 76 6.96 4.61 14.55
CA PHE A 76 7.52 5.23 13.36
C PHE A 76 6.45 6.06 12.62
N VAL A 77 6.79 7.30 12.28
CA VAL A 77 5.91 8.27 11.61
C VAL A 77 6.64 8.91 10.44
N GLU A 78 5.91 9.55 9.54
CA GLU A 78 6.41 10.09 8.27
C GLU A 78 7.69 10.95 8.43
N PRO A 79 7.75 11.92 9.36
CA PRO A 79 8.92 12.79 9.52
C PRO A 79 10.18 12.09 10.06
N LEU A 80 10.06 10.84 10.52
CA LEU A 80 11.21 10.01 10.93
C LEU A 80 11.84 9.29 9.74
N SER A 81 11.29 9.41 8.54
CA SER A 81 11.90 8.87 7.33
C SER A 81 13.13 9.67 6.93
N GLY A 82 14.12 9.00 6.32
CA GLY A 82 15.35 9.61 5.83
C GLY A 82 16.60 8.81 6.16
N LEU A 83 17.75 9.47 6.07
CA LEU A 83 19.06 8.87 6.26
C LEU A 83 19.41 8.77 7.75
N TYR A 84 19.80 7.58 8.18
CA TYR A 84 20.37 7.29 9.49
C TYR A 84 21.80 6.81 9.31
N THR A 85 22.76 7.55 9.85
CA THR A 85 24.18 7.21 9.79
C THR A 85 24.66 6.81 11.17
N CYS A 86 25.27 5.64 11.27
CA CYS A 86 26.01 5.26 12.45
C CYS A 86 27.51 5.31 12.22
N THR A 87 28.26 5.87 13.17
CA THR A 87 29.71 5.79 13.22
C THR A 87 30.16 4.94 14.40
N LEU A 88 30.78 3.80 14.10
CA LEU A 88 31.49 2.94 15.05
C LEU A 88 32.95 3.39 15.13
N SER A 89 33.41 3.75 16.32
CA SER A 89 34.84 3.98 16.59
C SER A 89 35.36 2.91 17.55
N TYR A 90 36.50 2.30 17.24
CA TYR A 90 37.10 1.25 18.06
C TYR A 90 38.62 1.30 18.01
N LYS A 91 39.29 0.66 18.97
CA LYS A 91 40.74 0.61 19.03
C LYS A 91 41.31 -0.64 18.38
N THR A 92 42.47 -0.46 17.77
CA THR A 92 43.37 -1.53 17.33
C THR A 92 44.66 -1.41 18.12
N ILE A 93 45.09 -2.52 18.74
CA ILE A 93 46.28 -2.58 19.60
C ILE A 93 47.35 -3.41 18.89
N LYS A 94 48.54 -2.85 18.71
CA LYS A 94 49.70 -3.64 18.28
C LYS A 94 50.23 -4.43 19.47
N ALA A 95 50.10 -5.75 19.43
CA ALA A 95 50.47 -6.63 20.53
C ALA A 95 51.92 -6.42 21.03
N GLN A 96 52.87 -6.11 20.14
CA GLN A 96 54.28 -5.94 20.51
C GLN A 96 54.59 -4.60 21.17
N THR A 97 53.93 -3.51 20.76
CA THR A 97 54.28 -2.15 21.19
C THR A 97 53.25 -1.50 22.11
N GLN A 98 52.10 -2.16 22.34
CA GLN A 98 50.93 -1.59 23.02
C GLN A 98 50.45 -0.28 22.40
N GLU A 99 50.82 -0.02 21.14
CA GLU A 99 50.40 1.19 20.42
C GLU A 99 48.92 1.09 20.07
N GLU A 100 48.14 2.05 20.57
CA GLU A 100 46.71 2.14 20.32
C GLU A 100 46.43 3.04 19.10
N LYS A 101 45.61 2.55 18.17
CA LYS A 101 45.09 3.34 17.06
C LYS A 101 43.58 3.25 16.98
N ILE A 102 42.93 4.41 16.93
CA ILE A 102 41.47 4.52 16.77
C ILE A 102 41.12 4.40 15.28
N VAL A 103 40.18 3.50 14.98
CA VAL A 103 39.58 3.29 13.66
C VAL A 103 38.12 3.71 13.72
N LYS A 104 37.66 4.45 12.70
CA LYS A 104 36.26 4.85 12.54
C LYS A 104 35.67 4.23 11.28
N GLN A 105 34.45 3.73 11.38
CA GLN A 105 33.68 3.18 10.27
C GLN A 105 32.25 3.72 10.34
N SER A 106 31.70 4.12 9.19
CA SER A 106 30.35 4.65 9.10
C SER A 106 29.45 3.76 8.24
N TYR A 107 28.19 3.64 8.64
CA TYR A 107 27.18 2.79 8.02
C TYR A 107 25.88 3.57 7.85
N ASP A 108 25.33 3.52 6.64
CA ASP A 108 24.17 4.32 6.24
C ASP A 108 22.93 3.43 6.03
N PHE A 109 21.83 3.85 6.64
CA PHE A 109 20.53 3.19 6.59
C PHE A 109 19.48 4.20 6.12
N MET A 110 18.77 3.88 5.05
CA MET A 110 17.71 4.72 4.52
C MET A 110 16.37 4.17 4.98
N MET A 111 15.71 4.86 5.91
CA MET A 111 14.44 4.41 6.48
C MET A 111 13.25 5.14 5.84
N PHE A 112 12.20 4.39 5.49
CA PHE A 112 10.97 4.93 4.92
C PHE A 112 9.75 4.46 5.71
N ALA A 113 8.86 5.39 6.05
CA ALA A 113 7.54 5.05 6.51
C ALA A 113 6.74 4.46 5.34
N TYR A 114 6.03 3.37 5.59
CA TYR A 114 5.09 2.82 4.63
C TYR A 114 3.79 2.41 5.32
N ARG A 115 2.80 2.15 4.48
CA ARG A 115 1.52 1.56 4.87
C ARG A 115 0.97 0.70 3.72
N GLU A 116 0.08 -0.22 4.03
CA GLU A 116 -0.61 -0.95 2.97
C GLU A 116 -1.55 0.02 2.22
N PRO A 117 -1.71 -0.14 0.90
CA PRO A 117 -2.71 0.64 0.17
C PRO A 117 -4.11 0.35 0.72
N ASP A 118 -4.92 1.40 0.82
CA ASP A 118 -6.38 1.23 0.85
C ASP A 118 -6.80 0.74 -0.56
N TYR A 119 -7.86 -0.05 -0.68
CA TYR A 119 -8.32 -0.47 -2.01
C TYR A 119 -9.82 -0.65 -2.11
N SER A 120 -10.28 -0.50 -3.35
CA SER A 120 -11.64 -0.80 -3.79
C SER A 120 -11.60 -1.85 -4.88
N TYR A 121 -12.74 -2.49 -5.15
CA TYR A 121 -12.86 -3.41 -6.26
C TYR A 121 -13.75 -2.82 -7.35
N GLN A 122 -13.18 -2.63 -8.53
CA GLN A 122 -13.96 -2.38 -9.74
C GLN A 122 -14.48 -3.73 -10.24
N MET A 123 -15.79 -3.84 -10.34
CA MET A 123 -16.46 -5.08 -10.76
C MET A 123 -17.30 -4.84 -12.01
N SER A 124 -17.48 -5.91 -12.80
CA SER A 124 -18.40 -5.91 -13.94
C SER A 124 -19.03 -7.27 -14.15
N VAL A 125 -20.28 -7.27 -14.61
CA VAL A 125 -21.08 -8.47 -14.94
C VAL A 125 -21.90 -8.23 -16.19
N ARG A 126 -22.35 -9.32 -16.81
CA ARG A 126 -23.31 -9.28 -17.92
C ARG A 126 -24.58 -10.04 -17.58
N PHE A 127 -25.69 -9.50 -18.04
CA PHE A 127 -27.01 -10.15 -17.98
C PHE A 127 -27.63 -10.19 -19.36
N THR A 128 -28.32 -11.27 -19.69
CA THR A 128 -29.15 -11.33 -20.89
C THR A 128 -30.38 -10.44 -20.73
N THR A 129 -30.89 -9.91 -21.84
CA THR A 129 -32.18 -9.20 -21.88
C THR A 129 -32.87 -9.44 -23.20
N LYS A 130 -34.21 -9.29 -23.22
CA LYS A 130 -35.00 -9.40 -24.45
C LYS A 130 -34.80 -8.20 -25.37
N SER A 131 -34.60 -7.01 -24.78
CA SER A 131 -34.56 -5.75 -25.51
C SER A 131 -33.73 -4.72 -24.75
N CYS A 132 -33.00 -3.88 -25.49
CA CYS A 132 -32.37 -2.69 -24.93
C CYS A 132 -33.35 -1.55 -24.65
N ILE A 133 -34.56 -1.63 -25.21
CA ILE A 133 -35.65 -0.68 -24.99
C ILE A 133 -36.60 -1.28 -23.96
N GLY A 134 -36.77 -0.59 -22.81
CA GLY A 134 -37.81 -0.91 -21.84
C GLY A 134 -37.39 -0.75 -20.37
N ARG A 135 -38.39 -0.60 -19.50
CA ARG A 135 -38.23 -0.34 -18.04
C ARG A 135 -37.67 -1.51 -17.23
N TYR A 136 -37.68 -2.73 -17.77
CA TYR A 136 -37.23 -3.92 -17.04
C TYR A 136 -35.72 -3.92 -16.77
N ASN A 137 -34.93 -3.33 -17.68
CA ASN A 137 -33.48 -3.22 -17.51
C ASN A 137 -33.14 -2.33 -16.30
N GLU A 138 -33.83 -1.19 -16.16
CA GLU A 138 -33.70 -0.29 -15.00
C GLU A 138 -34.14 -0.97 -13.70
N GLN A 139 -35.24 -1.73 -13.76
CA GLN A 139 -35.74 -2.47 -12.60
C GLN A 139 -34.75 -3.54 -12.13
N LEU A 140 -34.19 -4.33 -13.06
CA LEU A 140 -33.15 -5.31 -12.75
C LEU A 140 -31.95 -4.64 -12.10
N PHE A 141 -31.46 -3.56 -12.71
CA PHE A 141 -30.31 -2.81 -12.20
C PHE A 141 -30.56 -2.27 -10.78
N ARG A 142 -31.74 -1.71 -10.51
CA ARG A 142 -32.12 -1.22 -9.18
C ARG A 142 -32.20 -2.34 -8.14
N VAL A 143 -32.75 -3.49 -8.51
CA VAL A 143 -32.86 -4.66 -7.62
C VAL A 143 -31.49 -5.25 -7.34
N LEU A 144 -30.67 -5.43 -8.38
CA LEU A 144 -29.30 -5.93 -8.25
C LEU A 144 -28.47 -5.06 -7.31
N LYS A 145 -28.54 -3.73 -7.46
CA LYS A 145 -27.86 -2.80 -6.54
C LYS A 145 -28.26 -3.06 -5.08
N LYS A 146 -29.56 -3.17 -4.80
CA LYS A 146 -30.05 -3.43 -3.43
C LYS A 146 -29.55 -4.77 -2.88
N ILE A 147 -29.54 -5.82 -3.71
CA ILE A 147 -29.01 -7.12 -3.32
C ILE A 147 -27.53 -7.01 -2.97
N LEU A 148 -26.73 -6.37 -3.84
CA LEU A 148 -25.30 -6.20 -3.62
C LEU A 148 -25.01 -5.36 -2.37
N ASP A 149 -25.72 -4.26 -2.15
CA ASP A 149 -25.57 -3.44 -0.94
C ASP A 149 -25.91 -4.26 0.33
N ASN A 150 -26.99 -5.03 0.30
CA ASN A 150 -27.39 -5.87 1.44
C ASN A 150 -26.40 -7.02 1.72
N LEU A 151 -25.73 -7.56 0.69
CA LEU A 151 -24.74 -8.64 0.86
C LEU A 151 -23.51 -8.19 1.66
N ILE A 152 -23.20 -6.89 1.65
CA ILE A 152 -21.97 -6.33 2.19
C ILE A 152 -22.20 -5.27 3.27
N SER A 153 -23.46 -5.00 3.66
CA SER A 153 -23.81 -3.89 4.54
C SER A 153 -23.22 -4.01 5.94
N ASP A 154 -23.08 -5.23 6.45
CA ASP A 154 -22.46 -5.54 7.76
C ASP A 154 -20.94 -5.33 7.76
N LEU A 155 -20.32 -5.29 6.58
CA LEU A 155 -18.87 -5.12 6.42
C LEU A 155 -18.46 -3.64 6.35
N SER A 156 -19.38 -2.70 6.61
CA SER A 156 -19.15 -1.26 6.40
C SER A 156 -18.68 -0.91 4.98
N CYS A 157 -19.02 -1.76 4.01
CA CYS A 157 -18.73 -1.58 2.59
C CYS A 157 -20.01 -1.11 1.87
N HIS A 158 -19.86 -0.49 0.71
CA HIS A 158 -21.01 -0.09 -0.11
C HIS A 158 -20.69 -0.08 -1.60
N VAL A 159 -21.73 -0.18 -2.42
CA VAL A 159 -21.62 -0.09 -3.89
C VAL A 159 -21.69 1.37 -4.32
N ILE A 160 -20.66 1.83 -5.05
CA ILE A 160 -20.56 3.17 -5.63
C ILE A 160 -20.47 3.13 -7.15
N GLU A 161 -20.81 4.26 -7.75
CA GLU A 161 -20.74 4.49 -9.20
C GLU A 161 -21.34 3.35 -10.04
N PRO A 162 -22.48 2.73 -9.64
CA PRO A 162 -23.05 1.67 -10.44
C PRO A 162 -23.56 2.26 -11.75
N SER A 163 -23.30 1.57 -12.85
CA SER A 163 -23.76 1.96 -14.18
C SER A 163 -24.09 0.72 -15.01
N PHE A 164 -24.94 0.90 -16.01
CA PHE A 164 -25.21 -0.15 -16.98
C PHE A 164 -25.37 0.43 -18.39
N LYS A 165 -25.02 -0.38 -19.39
CA LYS A 165 -25.30 -0.11 -20.81
C LYS A 165 -25.84 -1.38 -21.45
N CYS A 166 -26.77 -1.23 -22.39
CA CYS A 166 -27.28 -2.36 -23.15
C CYS A 166 -26.63 -2.39 -24.54
N HIS A 167 -26.24 -3.58 -24.97
CA HIS A 167 -25.59 -3.80 -26.25
C HIS A 167 -26.20 -4.99 -26.98
N PHE A 168 -26.17 -4.93 -28.31
CA PHE A 168 -26.53 -6.05 -29.16
C PHE A 168 -25.25 -6.79 -29.55
N VAL A 169 -25.09 -8.01 -29.04
CA VAL A 169 -23.88 -8.81 -29.17
C VAL A 169 -24.11 -10.00 -30.09
N LYS A 170 -23.09 -10.33 -30.89
CA LYS A 170 -23.07 -11.54 -31.72
C LYS A 170 -22.32 -12.62 -30.97
N LEU A 171 -23.03 -13.62 -30.46
CA LEU A 171 -22.44 -14.76 -29.78
C LEU A 171 -22.06 -15.86 -30.78
N PRO A 172 -20.85 -16.44 -30.69
CA PRO A 172 -20.49 -17.60 -31.50
C PRO A 172 -21.53 -18.71 -31.30
N LYS A 173 -22.06 -19.27 -32.40
CA LYS A 173 -23.07 -20.35 -32.42
C LYS A 173 -24.47 -20.00 -31.84
N HIS A 174 -24.67 -18.85 -31.22
CA HIS A 174 -25.92 -18.48 -30.54
C HIS A 174 -26.63 -17.26 -31.14
N GLY A 175 -26.11 -16.73 -32.25
CA GLY A 175 -26.75 -15.64 -32.99
C GLY A 175 -26.58 -14.28 -32.31
N LEU A 176 -27.54 -13.39 -32.55
CA LEU A 176 -27.54 -12.03 -32.00
C LEU A 176 -28.44 -11.97 -30.75
N MET A 177 -27.92 -11.41 -29.66
CA MET A 177 -28.65 -11.25 -28.40
C MET A 177 -28.41 -9.88 -27.79
N HIS A 178 -29.36 -9.40 -26.97
CA HIS A 178 -29.16 -8.20 -26.18
C HIS A 178 -28.57 -8.57 -24.81
N GLU A 179 -27.51 -7.87 -24.41
CA GLU A 179 -26.87 -8.03 -23.11
C GLU A 179 -26.74 -6.69 -22.40
N LEU A 180 -26.96 -6.71 -21.09
CA LEU A 180 -26.70 -5.61 -20.17
C LEU A 180 -25.30 -5.76 -19.60
N PHE A 181 -24.46 -4.77 -19.86
CA PHE A 181 -23.13 -4.64 -19.31
C PHE A 181 -23.23 -3.75 -18.10
N ILE A 182 -23.02 -4.33 -16.92
CA ILE A 182 -23.15 -3.64 -15.64
C ILE A 182 -21.75 -3.51 -15.05
N ALA A 183 -21.41 -2.31 -14.58
CA ALA A 183 -20.16 -2.03 -13.88
C ALA A 183 -20.44 -1.26 -12.61
N PHE A 184 -19.69 -1.54 -11.54
CA PHE A 184 -19.81 -0.87 -10.25
C PHE A 184 -18.50 -0.97 -9.48
N LYS A 185 -18.34 -0.17 -8.45
CA LYS A 185 -17.22 -0.27 -7.51
C LYS A 185 -17.73 -0.66 -6.13
N VAL A 186 -16.94 -1.46 -5.41
CA VAL A 186 -17.16 -1.76 -4.00
C VAL A 186 -16.13 -1.01 -3.19
N ASN A 187 -16.57 -0.16 -2.28
CA ASN A 187 -15.73 0.72 -1.50
C ASN A 187 -15.84 0.41 0.01
N PRO A 188 -14.71 0.29 0.74
CA PRO A 188 -14.69 -0.04 2.17
C PRO A 188 -15.12 1.09 3.11
N PHE A 189 -15.36 2.29 2.58
CA PHE A 189 -15.59 3.50 3.37
C PHE A 189 -17.06 3.92 3.34
N ALA A 190 -17.99 3.00 3.62
CA ALA A 190 -19.42 3.34 3.73
C ALA A 190 -19.69 4.34 4.85
N PRO A 191 -20.80 5.11 4.80
CA PRO A 191 -21.16 6.01 5.90
C PRO A 191 -21.14 5.27 7.25
N GLY A 192 -20.36 5.78 8.20
CA GLY A 192 -20.17 5.14 9.52
C GLY A 192 -19.03 4.12 9.62
N TRP A 193 -18.26 3.86 8.55
CA TRP A 193 -17.16 2.88 8.54
C TRP A 193 -16.13 3.05 9.67
N LYS A 194 -15.89 4.29 10.12
CA LYS A 194 -14.97 4.58 11.24
C LYS A 194 -15.37 3.86 12.53
N GLY A 195 -16.67 3.66 12.74
CA GLY A 195 -17.19 2.92 13.89
C GLY A 195 -16.76 1.46 13.92
N ALA A 196 -16.44 0.85 12.77
CA ALA A 196 -15.94 -0.53 12.70
C ALA A 196 -14.54 -0.68 13.34
N CYS A 197 -13.82 0.42 13.55
CA CYS A 197 -12.46 0.42 14.04
C CYS A 197 -12.31 0.93 15.47
N ASN A 198 -13.41 1.11 16.22
CA ASN A 198 -13.40 1.64 17.59
C ASN A 198 -12.54 2.91 17.74
N ASP A 199 -12.56 3.78 16.73
CA ASP A 199 -11.75 5.01 16.63
C ASP A 199 -10.23 4.80 16.74
N SER A 200 -9.74 3.58 16.43
CA SER A 200 -8.31 3.31 16.27
C SER A 200 -7.68 4.24 15.24
N VAL A 201 -6.47 4.72 15.55
CA VAL A 201 -5.65 5.52 14.63
C VAL A 201 -5.29 4.71 13.37
N ASP A 202 -5.12 3.40 13.52
CA ASP A 202 -4.87 2.47 12.43
C ASP A 202 -6.06 1.52 12.24
N CYS A 203 -6.80 1.75 11.16
CA CYS A 203 -8.03 1.03 10.78
C CYS A 203 -7.82 0.25 9.47
N GLU A 204 -6.60 0.32 8.91
CA GLU A 204 -6.21 -0.26 7.62
C GLU A 204 -6.50 -1.76 7.54
N ASP A 205 -6.08 -2.51 8.57
CA ASP A 205 -6.25 -3.97 8.60
C ASP A 205 -7.74 -4.38 8.59
N ILE A 206 -8.60 -3.63 9.31
CA ILE A 206 -10.04 -3.88 9.37
C ILE A 206 -10.71 -3.56 8.03
N THR A 207 -10.43 -2.38 7.46
CA THR A 207 -11.01 -1.98 6.17
C THR A 207 -10.57 -2.91 5.05
N ASN A 208 -9.31 -3.35 5.06
CA ASN A 208 -8.75 -4.28 4.07
C ASN A 208 -9.34 -5.69 4.22
N ASN A 209 -9.53 -6.18 5.44
CA ASN A 209 -10.22 -7.44 5.67
C ASN A 209 -11.69 -7.38 5.20
N ASN A 210 -12.41 -6.30 5.52
CA ASN A 210 -13.81 -6.15 5.18
C ASN A 210 -14.04 -6.11 3.66
N ILE A 211 -13.20 -5.39 2.91
CA ILE A 211 -13.34 -5.32 1.45
C ILE A 211 -13.01 -6.65 0.76
N LEU A 212 -12.10 -7.45 1.31
CA LEU A 212 -11.83 -8.81 0.85
C LEU A 212 -13.06 -9.70 1.05
N GLN A 213 -13.66 -9.67 2.24
CA GLN A 213 -14.89 -10.41 2.50
C GLN A 213 -16.06 -9.95 1.61
N ALA A 214 -16.16 -8.64 1.36
CA ALA A 214 -17.18 -8.09 0.47
C ALA A 214 -17.00 -8.61 -0.97
N ARG A 215 -15.76 -8.67 -1.46
CA ARG A 215 -15.44 -9.29 -2.75
C ARG A 215 -15.90 -10.74 -2.79
N ASP A 216 -15.51 -11.54 -1.79
CA ASP A 216 -15.78 -12.98 -1.76
C ASP A 216 -17.29 -13.27 -1.73
N ARG A 217 -18.07 -12.50 -0.96
CA ARG A 217 -19.53 -12.62 -0.93
C ARG A 217 -20.19 -12.28 -2.27
N ILE A 218 -19.71 -11.26 -2.96
CA ILE A 218 -20.24 -10.87 -4.27
C ILE A 218 -19.86 -11.91 -5.34
N GLU A 219 -18.63 -12.43 -5.28
CA GLU A 219 -18.17 -13.50 -6.17
C GLU A 219 -19.02 -14.76 -6.00
N GLU A 220 -19.24 -15.21 -4.76
CA GLU A 220 -20.07 -16.38 -4.47
C GLU A 220 -21.53 -16.15 -4.88
N PHE A 221 -22.06 -14.93 -4.76
CA PHE A 221 -23.38 -14.57 -5.26
C PHE A 221 -23.51 -14.82 -6.77
N PHE A 222 -22.59 -14.31 -7.59
CA PHE A 222 -22.65 -14.51 -9.04
C PHE A 222 -22.33 -15.94 -9.45
N ARG A 223 -21.42 -16.62 -8.74
CA ARG A 223 -21.15 -18.05 -8.92
C ARG A 223 -22.41 -18.89 -8.68
N SER A 224 -23.17 -18.55 -7.62
CA SER A 224 -24.45 -19.21 -7.32
C SER A 224 -25.50 -18.96 -8.40
N GLN A 225 -25.55 -17.75 -8.99
CA GLN A 225 -26.45 -17.47 -10.13
C GLN A 225 -26.14 -18.38 -11.33
N ALA A 226 -24.86 -18.55 -11.68
CA ALA A 226 -24.45 -19.46 -12.75
C ALA A 226 -24.78 -20.93 -12.42
N TYR A 227 -24.54 -21.36 -11.18
CA TYR A 227 -24.84 -22.73 -10.75
C TYR A 227 -26.33 -23.06 -10.86
N ILE A 228 -27.20 -22.20 -10.33
CA ILE A 228 -28.67 -22.36 -10.39
C ILE A 228 -29.12 -22.43 -11.85
N PHE A 229 -28.60 -21.53 -12.70
CA PHE A 229 -28.95 -21.52 -14.13
C PHE A 229 -28.61 -22.84 -14.84
N ASN A 230 -27.45 -23.43 -14.54
CA ASN A 230 -26.98 -24.66 -15.20
C ASN A 230 -27.62 -25.95 -14.67
N HIS A 231 -28.20 -25.96 -13.46
CA HIS A 231 -28.69 -27.18 -12.81
C HIS A 231 -30.22 -27.23 -12.61
N ASP A 232 -30.93 -26.12 -12.78
CA ASP A 232 -32.39 -26.06 -12.59
C ASP A 232 -33.13 -26.34 -13.91
N PHE A 233 -32.89 -27.53 -14.50
CA PHE A 233 -33.38 -27.95 -15.83
C PHE A 233 -34.91 -27.96 -16.00
N ASN A 234 -35.66 -27.92 -14.89
CA ASN A 234 -37.12 -28.02 -14.88
C ASN A 234 -37.85 -26.66 -14.86
N LYS A 235 -37.13 -25.52 -14.92
CA LYS A 235 -37.76 -24.19 -14.89
C LYS A 235 -37.63 -23.46 -16.22
N THR A 236 -38.70 -22.71 -16.57
CA THR A 236 -38.74 -21.78 -17.69
C THR A 236 -37.57 -20.80 -17.57
N LEU A 237 -36.76 -20.70 -18.64
CA LEU A 237 -35.59 -19.83 -18.67
C LEU A 237 -35.98 -18.38 -18.33
N PRO A 238 -35.40 -17.76 -17.28
CA PRO A 238 -35.68 -16.37 -16.99
C PRO A 238 -35.32 -15.48 -18.19
N ALA A 239 -36.22 -14.56 -18.52
CA ALA A 239 -36.05 -13.62 -19.63
C ALA A 239 -34.80 -12.72 -19.47
N MET A 240 -34.30 -12.58 -18.25
CA MET A 240 -33.04 -11.93 -17.91
C MET A 240 -32.31 -12.81 -16.90
N HIS A 241 -31.09 -13.22 -17.21
CA HIS A 241 -30.26 -14.05 -16.34
C HIS A 241 -28.79 -13.67 -16.48
N PHE A 242 -28.01 -13.99 -15.45
CA PHE A 242 -26.57 -13.76 -15.43
C PHE A 242 -25.88 -14.55 -16.55
N VAL A 243 -24.98 -13.91 -17.28
CA VAL A 243 -24.15 -14.56 -18.29
C VAL A 243 -22.97 -15.18 -17.57
N ASP A 244 -22.89 -16.51 -17.59
CA ASP A 244 -21.82 -17.25 -16.92
C ASP A 244 -20.43 -16.81 -17.41
N HIS A 245 -19.44 -16.83 -16.52
CA HIS A 245 -18.07 -16.35 -16.74
C HIS A 245 -17.94 -14.86 -17.13
N SER A 246 -19.00 -14.06 -17.06
CA SER A 246 -18.94 -12.63 -17.35
C SER A 246 -18.48 -11.76 -16.18
N PHE A 247 -18.45 -12.32 -14.96
CA PHE A 247 -18.00 -11.59 -13.77
C PHE A 247 -16.50 -11.32 -13.85
N ARG A 248 -16.12 -10.05 -13.69
CA ARG A 248 -14.73 -9.61 -13.61
C ARG A 248 -14.54 -8.71 -12.41
N VAL A 249 -13.38 -8.85 -11.77
CA VAL A 249 -12.99 -8.08 -10.59
C VAL A 249 -11.58 -7.53 -10.83
N VAL A 250 -11.38 -6.24 -10.57
CA VAL A 250 -10.09 -5.56 -10.63
C VAL A 250 -9.88 -4.78 -9.34
N ARG A 251 -8.73 -4.96 -8.71
CA ARG A 251 -8.33 -4.21 -7.51
C ARG A 251 -7.84 -2.82 -7.92
N MET A 252 -8.36 -1.80 -7.24
CA MET A 252 -7.97 -0.40 -7.42
C MET A 252 -7.37 0.11 -6.12
N ASP A 253 -6.05 0.20 -6.08
CA ASP A 253 -5.33 0.72 -4.92
C ASP A 253 -5.38 2.25 -4.84
N SER A 254 -5.31 2.75 -3.62
CA SER A 254 -5.31 4.16 -3.25
C SER A 254 -4.29 4.35 -2.12
N CYS A 255 -3.50 5.43 -2.20
CA CYS A 255 -2.58 5.81 -1.13
C CYS A 255 -3.12 7.02 -0.39
N ARG A 256 -3.02 7.04 0.94
CA ARG A 256 -3.44 8.22 1.72
C ARG A 256 -2.52 9.41 1.41
N PRO A 257 -3.01 10.66 1.59
CA PRO A 257 -2.20 11.85 1.33
C PRO A 257 -0.84 11.81 2.03
N GLY A 258 0.20 12.17 1.29
CA GLY A 258 1.61 12.09 1.70
C GLY A 258 2.30 10.76 1.35
N PHE A 259 1.59 9.81 0.73
CA PHE A 259 2.15 8.52 0.32
C PHE A 259 1.92 8.26 -1.18
N GLY A 260 2.74 7.38 -1.74
CA GLY A 260 2.61 6.91 -3.12
C GLY A 260 3.34 5.60 -3.35
N LYS A 261 3.06 4.97 -4.48
CA LYS A 261 3.71 3.76 -4.98
C LYS A 261 4.81 4.15 -5.96
N ASN A 262 5.95 3.45 -5.87
CA ASN A 262 7.01 3.57 -6.85
C ASN A 262 7.81 2.26 -6.88
N GLU A 263 7.44 1.35 -7.79
CA GLU A 263 8.07 0.03 -7.90
C GLU A 263 9.58 0.12 -8.20
N GLY A 264 10.00 1.11 -8.99
CA GLY A 264 11.41 1.29 -9.35
C GLY A 264 12.26 1.78 -8.17
N LEU A 265 11.74 2.73 -7.38
CA LEU A 265 12.44 3.26 -6.21
C LEU A 265 12.34 2.34 -5.00
N HIS A 266 11.22 1.64 -4.84
CA HIS A 266 10.88 0.85 -3.66
C HIS A 266 10.61 -0.61 -4.01
N SER A 267 11.59 -1.27 -4.64
CA SER A 267 11.48 -2.67 -5.10
C SER A 267 11.09 -3.65 -3.98
N ASP A 268 11.60 -3.45 -2.76
CA ASP A 268 11.32 -4.35 -1.62
C ASP A 268 9.94 -4.11 -0.99
N CYS A 269 9.21 -3.08 -1.44
CA CYS A 269 7.85 -2.75 -1.03
C CYS A 269 7.02 -2.27 -2.24
N ALA A 270 7.15 -2.96 -3.39
CA ALA A 270 6.62 -2.50 -4.67
C ALA A 270 5.10 -2.24 -4.66
N THR A 271 4.34 -2.98 -3.84
CA THR A 271 2.89 -2.85 -3.72
C THR A 271 2.45 -1.88 -2.63
N CYS A 272 3.37 -1.37 -1.82
CA CYS A 272 3.09 -0.54 -0.64
C CYS A 272 2.92 0.93 -1.01
N CYS A 273 2.17 1.66 -0.17
CA CYS A 273 2.18 3.12 -0.17
C CYS A 273 3.36 3.58 0.71
N VAL A 274 4.43 4.05 0.08
CA VAL A 274 5.63 4.56 0.75
C VAL A 274 5.53 6.08 0.85
N VAL A 275 6.03 6.65 1.93
CA VAL A 275 6.02 8.09 2.17
C VAL A 275 6.67 8.86 1.01
N CYS A 276 6.03 9.93 0.56
CA CYS A 276 6.59 10.80 -0.47
C CYS A 276 7.88 11.44 0.05
N SER A 277 8.92 11.41 -0.78
CA SER A 277 10.23 11.97 -0.44
C SER A 277 10.23 13.51 -0.51
N PRO A 278 11.17 14.18 0.16
CA PRO A 278 11.44 15.60 -0.07
C PRO A 278 11.53 15.93 -1.56
N GLY A 279 10.99 17.07 -1.95
CA GLY A 279 10.82 17.44 -3.36
C GLY A 279 9.57 16.85 -4.01
N THR A 280 8.74 16.10 -3.28
CA THR A 280 7.48 15.54 -3.76
C THR A 280 6.37 15.64 -2.71
N PHE A 281 5.10 15.54 -3.14
CA PHE A 281 3.92 15.57 -2.28
C PHE A 281 2.80 14.70 -2.88
N SER A 282 1.82 14.32 -2.06
CA SER A 282 0.61 13.65 -2.53
C SER A 282 -0.60 14.25 -1.79
N PRO A 283 -1.51 14.96 -2.50
CA PRO A 283 -2.59 15.70 -1.84
C PRO A 283 -3.84 14.87 -1.56
N ASP A 284 -4.04 13.78 -2.27
CA ASP A 284 -5.29 13.03 -2.30
C ASP A 284 -5.03 11.52 -2.21
N VAL A 285 -5.94 10.73 -2.79
CA VAL A 285 -5.95 9.26 -2.75
C VAL A 285 -5.17 8.61 -3.90
N ASP A 286 -4.56 9.42 -4.78
CA ASP A 286 -3.75 8.93 -5.88
C ASP A 286 -2.54 8.13 -5.39
N VAL A 287 -2.10 7.21 -6.24
CA VAL A 287 -0.97 6.32 -5.93
C VAL A 287 0.38 6.93 -6.29
N THR A 288 0.45 8.19 -6.71
CA THR A 288 1.68 8.80 -7.22
C THR A 288 2.07 10.04 -6.43
N CYS A 289 3.32 10.12 -6.00
CA CYS A 289 3.89 11.36 -5.47
C CYS A 289 4.21 12.32 -6.63
N GLN A 290 3.65 13.53 -6.56
CA GLN A 290 3.86 14.59 -7.53
C GLN A 290 5.08 15.44 -7.16
N ILE A 291 5.78 15.99 -8.15
CA ILE A 291 6.98 16.80 -7.93
C ILE A 291 6.60 18.17 -7.35
N CYS A 292 7.26 18.56 -6.27
CA CYS A 292 7.19 19.89 -5.66
C CYS A 292 8.52 20.21 -4.95
N ILE A 293 9.40 20.92 -5.66
CA ILE A 293 10.81 21.12 -5.25
C ILE A 293 10.93 21.97 -3.97
N SER A 294 9.94 22.80 -3.65
CA SER A 294 9.90 23.65 -2.45
C SER A 294 9.69 22.87 -1.14
N ILE A 295 9.32 21.60 -1.21
CA ILE A 295 9.11 20.74 -0.04
C ILE A 295 10.41 20.06 0.37
N HIS A 296 10.75 20.14 1.66
CA HIS A 296 11.95 19.51 2.22
C HIS A 296 11.65 18.47 3.31
N ILE A 297 10.39 18.04 3.41
CA ILE A 297 9.93 17.07 4.40
C ILE A 297 9.39 15.81 3.72
N TYR A 298 9.45 14.69 4.42
CA TYR A 298 8.75 13.47 4.02
C TYR A 298 7.26 13.60 4.31
N GLY A 299 6.44 13.06 3.40
CA GLY A 299 5.00 12.92 3.61
C GLY A 299 4.20 14.21 3.42
N ALA A 300 4.69 15.15 2.60
CA ALA A 300 3.97 16.38 2.32
C ALA A 300 2.64 16.11 1.61
N LYS A 301 1.60 16.83 2.05
CA LYS A 301 0.21 16.70 1.57
C LYS A 301 -0.22 17.88 0.70
N SER A 302 0.64 18.87 0.53
CA SER A 302 0.37 20.04 -0.30
C SER A 302 1.69 20.60 -0.81
N CYS A 303 1.62 21.33 -1.93
CA CYS A 303 2.71 22.11 -2.49
C CYS A 303 2.40 23.60 -2.27
N PRO A 304 3.23 24.33 -1.50
CA PRO A 304 3.08 25.77 -1.29
C PRO A 304 3.32 26.60 -2.55
#